data_AF-A0A0L6W7J7-F1
#
_entry.id   AF-A0A0L6W7J7-F1
#
_cell.length_a   1.000
_cell.length_b   1.000
_cell.length_c   1.000
_cell.angle_alpha   90.00
_cell.angle_beta   90.00
_cell.angle_gamma   90.00
#
_symmetry.space_group_name_H-M   'P 1'
#
loop_
_entity.id
_entity.type
_entity.pdbx_description
1 polymer ?
#
loop_
_entity_poly.entity_id
_entity_poly.type
_entity_poly.pdbx_seq_one_letter_code
_entity_poly.pdbx_strand_id
1 'polypeptide(L)'
;MLSSVEAKPGVLTQIENLTNSNPAFLRYPTQFTQNIMTKQIHSHNDYWRDVPLLRAISLGVASVEADVWIVDGQLLIGHEPAALTTDRTFDSLYIQPLVNILAMQNPSDEFTVNATSPNGVFDTSSGTPLQLLVDMKTDGTETLPFVLKALEPLRKANYLTTSST
;
A
#
# COMPACT_ATOMS: atom_id res chain seq x y z
N MET A 1 5.70 38.96 -32.06
CA MET A 1 6.54 37.76 -32.14
C MET A 1 5.64 36.58 -32.48
N LEU A 2 5.77 36.01 -33.66
CA LEU A 2 5.09 34.78 -34.05
C LEU A 2 5.85 33.62 -33.39
N SER A 3 5.25 32.94 -32.41
CA SER A 3 5.81 31.71 -31.88
C SER A 3 5.66 30.63 -32.95
N SER A 4 6.77 30.16 -33.50
CA SER A 4 6.78 28.97 -34.34
C SER A 4 6.27 27.78 -33.53
N VAL A 5 5.12 27.24 -33.89
CA VAL A 5 4.71 25.91 -33.42
C VAL A 5 5.63 24.93 -34.14
N GLU A 6 6.64 24.42 -33.45
CA GLU A 6 7.45 23.32 -33.98
C GLU A 6 6.52 22.13 -34.25
N ALA A 7 6.53 21.63 -35.49
CA ALA A 7 5.83 20.40 -35.82
C ALA A 7 6.51 19.25 -35.07
N LYS A 8 5.87 18.72 -34.02
CA LYS A 8 6.35 17.53 -33.32
C LYS A 8 6.31 16.32 -34.27
N PRO A 9 7.31 15.41 -34.24
CA PRO A 9 7.24 14.13 -34.96
C PRO A 9 5.91 13.40 -34.74
N GLY A 10 5.36 12.76 -35.78
CA GLY A 10 4.03 12.14 -35.72
C GLY A 10 3.85 11.15 -34.55
N VAL A 11 4.90 10.41 -34.18
CA VAL A 11 4.91 9.50 -33.02
C VAL A 11 4.68 10.25 -31.70
N LEU A 12 5.38 11.36 -31.46
CA LEU A 12 5.26 12.12 -30.21
C LEU A 12 3.87 12.78 -30.09
N THR A 13 3.32 13.27 -31.19
CA THR A 13 1.96 13.80 -31.25
C THR A 13 0.92 12.71 -30.93
N GLN A 14 1.11 11.50 -31.47
CA GLN A 14 0.21 10.38 -31.18
C GLN A 14 0.29 9.95 -29.71
N ILE A 15 1.48 9.90 -29.11
CA ILE A 15 1.65 9.63 -27.67
C ILE A 15 0.91 10.67 -26.85
N GLU A 16 1.12 11.96 -27.11
CA GLU A 16 0.45 13.05 -26.39
C GLU A 16 -1.08 12.95 -26.48
N ASN A 17 -1.63 12.69 -27.68
CA ASN A 17 -3.07 12.50 -27.87
C ASN A 17 -3.62 11.30 -27.08
N LEU A 18 -2.90 10.17 -27.09
CA LEU A 18 -3.31 8.96 -26.38
C LEU A 18 -3.18 9.12 -24.85
N THR A 19 -2.12 9.73 -24.35
CA THR A 19 -1.95 10.04 -22.93
C THR A 19 -3.03 10.99 -22.43
N ASN A 20 -3.36 12.04 -23.20
CA ASN A 20 -4.40 13.01 -22.84
C ASN A 20 -5.81 12.40 -22.89
N SER A 21 -6.11 11.56 -23.87
CA SER A 21 -7.42 10.90 -23.99
C SER A 21 -7.60 9.72 -23.02
N ASN A 22 -6.51 9.17 -22.49
CA ASN A 22 -6.48 8.04 -21.54
C ASN A 22 -7.52 6.93 -21.86
N PRO A 23 -7.47 6.35 -23.08
CA PRO A 23 -8.42 5.34 -23.50
C PRO A 23 -8.24 4.05 -22.70
N ALA A 24 -9.33 3.28 -22.56
CA ALA A 24 -9.34 2.08 -21.73
C ALA A 24 -8.24 1.05 -22.09
N PHE A 25 -7.91 0.90 -23.38
CA PHE A 25 -6.90 -0.05 -23.84
C PHE A 25 -5.45 0.31 -23.44
N LEU A 26 -5.20 1.51 -22.91
CA LEU A 26 -3.90 1.91 -22.36
C LEU A 26 -3.84 1.78 -20.83
N ARG A 27 -4.96 1.49 -20.17
CA ARG A 27 -5.00 1.32 -18.71
C ARG A 27 -4.51 -0.08 -18.38
N TYR A 28 -3.38 -0.16 -17.71
CA TYR A 28 -2.88 -1.43 -17.23
C TYR A 28 -3.58 -1.77 -15.90
N PRO A 29 -4.25 -2.94 -15.76
CA PRO A 29 -5.16 -3.20 -14.63
C PRO A 29 -4.53 -3.03 -13.24
N THR A 30 -3.25 -3.39 -13.10
CA THR A 30 -2.47 -3.34 -11.85
C THR A 30 -1.41 -2.22 -11.86
N GLN A 31 -1.68 -1.12 -12.58
CA GLN A 31 -0.70 -0.05 -12.80
C GLN A 31 -0.23 0.69 -11.54
N PHE A 32 -0.93 0.54 -10.41
CA PHE A 32 -0.65 1.30 -9.19
C PHE A 32 0.79 1.10 -8.67
N THR A 33 1.32 -0.13 -8.77
CA THR A 33 2.72 -0.43 -8.41
C THR A 33 3.59 -0.86 -9.59
N GLN A 34 3.16 -0.51 -10.82
CA GLN A 34 3.94 -0.80 -12.03
C GLN A 34 5.33 -0.16 -11.95
N ASN A 35 6.34 -0.89 -12.41
CA ASN A 35 7.75 -0.48 -12.43
C ASN A 35 8.42 -0.32 -11.05
N ILE A 36 7.76 -0.73 -9.97
CA ILE A 36 8.35 -0.73 -8.63
C ILE A 36 9.05 -2.08 -8.39
N MET A 37 10.38 -2.09 -8.49
CA MET A 37 11.18 -3.26 -8.17
C MET A 37 11.27 -3.50 -6.67
N THR A 38 10.87 -4.68 -6.22
CA THR A 38 10.94 -5.07 -4.80
C THR A 38 12.37 -5.16 -4.29
N LYS A 39 12.54 -4.80 -3.02
CA LYS A 39 13.80 -4.81 -2.28
C LYS A 39 13.55 -5.40 -0.89
N GLN A 40 14.45 -6.27 -0.47
CA GLN A 40 14.46 -6.86 0.87
C GLN A 40 15.00 -5.84 1.89
N ILE A 41 14.21 -4.79 2.14
CA ILE A 41 14.49 -3.68 3.05
C ILE A 41 13.36 -3.62 4.07
N HIS A 42 13.71 -3.24 5.30
CA HIS A 42 12.76 -2.90 6.35
C HIS A 42 12.74 -1.39 6.61
N SER A 43 11.57 -0.77 6.48
CA SER A 43 11.31 0.63 6.87
C SER A 43 11.00 0.68 8.36
N HIS A 44 12.06 0.75 9.17
CA HIS A 44 11.94 0.97 10.62
C HIS A 44 11.27 2.31 10.88
N ASN A 45 10.35 2.35 11.85
CA ASN A 45 9.50 3.50 12.14
C ASN A 45 8.91 4.14 10.86
N ASP A 46 8.24 3.33 10.04
CA ASP A 46 7.72 3.79 8.73
C ASP A 46 6.81 5.01 8.85
N TYR A 47 6.07 5.10 9.96
CA TYR A 47 5.18 6.22 10.29
C TYR A 47 5.89 7.56 10.51
N TRP A 48 7.23 7.62 10.51
CA TRP A 48 7.99 8.88 10.49
C TRP A 48 8.03 9.54 9.11
N ARG A 49 7.60 8.84 8.03
CA ARG A 49 7.58 9.44 6.69
C ARG A 49 6.35 10.31 6.49
N ASP A 50 6.46 11.20 5.50
CA ASP A 50 5.41 12.12 5.09
C ASP A 50 4.12 11.40 4.68
N VAL A 51 4.26 10.33 3.90
CA VAL A 51 3.18 9.43 3.49
C VAL A 51 3.63 7.98 3.74
N PRO A 52 3.54 7.46 4.98
CA PRO A 52 4.23 6.26 5.47
C PRO A 52 4.31 5.08 4.49
N LEU A 53 3.22 4.30 4.41
CA LEU A 53 3.18 3.07 3.62
C LEU A 53 3.47 3.32 2.13
N LEU A 54 2.92 4.39 1.56
CA LEU A 54 3.10 4.69 0.12
C LEU A 54 4.54 5.09 -0.19
N ARG A 55 5.23 5.78 0.73
CA ARG A 55 6.64 6.13 0.57
C ARG A 55 7.49 4.86 0.55
N ALA A 56 7.28 3.92 1.46
CA ALA A 56 7.97 2.64 1.47
C ALA A 56 7.71 1.83 0.19
N ILE A 57 6.45 1.69 -0.21
CA ILE A 57 6.08 0.96 -1.44
C ILE A 57 6.68 1.62 -2.67
N SER A 58 6.66 2.95 -2.79
CA SER A 58 7.26 3.67 -3.94
C SER A 58 8.75 3.38 -4.14
N LEU A 59 9.45 2.98 -3.08
CA LEU A 59 10.87 2.64 -3.10
C LEU A 59 11.13 1.13 -3.25
N GLY A 60 10.08 0.32 -3.31
CA GLY A 60 10.12 -1.14 -3.39
C GLY A 60 10.34 -1.85 -2.05
N VAL A 61 10.14 -1.17 -0.92
CA VAL A 61 10.43 -1.73 0.42
C VAL A 61 9.40 -2.78 0.80
N ALA A 62 9.84 -4.03 1.03
CA ALA A 62 8.96 -5.17 1.30
C ALA A 62 8.63 -5.41 2.79
N SER A 63 9.14 -4.60 3.71
CA SER A 63 8.83 -4.71 5.14
C SER A 63 8.71 -3.32 5.78
N VAL A 64 7.68 -3.09 6.59
CA VAL A 64 7.41 -1.82 7.29
C VAL A 64 7.06 -2.08 8.76
N GLU A 65 7.28 -1.09 9.60
CA GLU A 65 6.98 -1.15 11.04
C GLU A 65 5.93 -0.12 11.46
N ALA A 66 5.05 -0.51 12.38
CA ALA A 66 4.04 0.31 13.01
C ALA A 66 4.10 0.19 14.54
N ASP A 67 4.44 1.28 15.22
CA ASP A 67 4.44 1.36 16.69
C ASP A 67 3.04 1.73 17.16
N VAL A 68 2.32 0.78 17.76
CA VAL A 68 0.92 0.92 18.16
C VAL A 68 0.77 1.12 19.67
N TRP A 69 -0.12 2.04 20.03
CA TRP A 69 -0.58 2.28 21.40
C TRP A 69 -2.09 2.08 21.44
N ILE A 70 -2.60 1.29 22.39
CA ILE A 70 -4.04 1.28 22.67
C ILE A 70 -4.39 2.44 23.61
N VAL A 71 -5.25 3.35 23.15
CA VAL A 71 -5.75 4.50 23.93
C VAL A 71 -7.25 4.60 23.73
N ASP A 72 -8.03 4.49 24.81
CA ASP A 72 -9.50 4.56 24.79
C ASP A 72 -10.16 3.64 23.73
N GLY A 73 -9.59 2.46 23.50
CA GLY A 73 -10.07 1.47 22.53
C GLY A 73 -9.66 1.73 21.08
N GLN A 74 -8.82 2.72 20.81
CA GLN A 74 -8.28 3.06 19.50
C GLN A 74 -6.77 2.80 19.42
N LEU A 75 -6.31 2.18 18.33
CA LEU A 75 -4.88 1.97 18.07
C LEU A 75 -4.29 3.21 17.40
N LEU A 76 -3.52 3.99 18.17
CA LEU A 76 -2.79 5.15 17.71
C LEU A 76 -1.35 4.79 17.35
N ILE A 77 -0.73 5.58 16.47
CA ILE A 77 0.61 5.34 15.95
C ILE A 77 1.59 6.41 16.45
N GLY A 78 2.72 5.98 17.00
CA GLY A 78 3.82 6.86 17.40
C GLY A 78 4.89 6.13 18.19
N HIS A 79 6.13 6.61 18.11
CA HIS A 79 7.24 6.01 18.84
C HIS A 79 7.14 6.27 20.35
N GLU A 80 6.74 7.49 20.71
CA GLU A 80 6.51 7.93 22.07
C GLU A 80 5.14 8.59 22.23
N PRO A 81 4.59 8.69 23.47
CA PRO A 81 3.28 9.31 23.72
C PRO A 81 3.14 10.74 23.17
N ALA A 82 4.22 11.51 23.12
CA ALA A 82 4.22 12.89 22.61
C ALA A 82 3.99 12.97 21.09
N ALA A 83 4.18 11.87 20.35
CA ALA A 83 3.93 11.78 18.91
C ALA A 83 2.49 11.31 18.57
N LEU A 84 1.69 10.95 19.58
CA LEU A 84 0.33 10.47 19.37
C LEU A 84 -0.60 11.61 19.00
N THR A 85 -1.46 11.35 18.02
CA THR A 85 -2.57 12.22 17.63
C THR A 85 -3.77 11.37 17.32
N THR A 86 -4.98 11.89 17.49
CA THR A 86 -6.24 11.15 17.27
C THR A 86 -6.42 10.70 15.82
N ASP A 87 -5.78 11.39 14.87
CA ASP A 87 -5.94 11.14 13.43
C ASP A 87 -4.92 10.11 12.89
N ARG A 88 -3.79 9.92 13.59
CA ARG A 88 -2.74 8.97 13.23
C ARG A 88 -3.03 7.61 13.85
N THR A 89 -3.91 6.87 13.20
CA THR A 89 -4.37 5.55 13.65
C THR A 89 -3.69 4.44 12.87
N PHE A 90 -3.64 3.24 13.45
CA PHE A 90 -3.17 2.05 12.74
C PHE A 90 -4.02 1.76 11.49
N ASP A 91 -5.33 2.00 11.59
CA ASP A 91 -6.27 1.80 10.49
C ASP A 91 -6.02 2.77 9.32
N SER A 92 -5.89 4.08 9.62
CA SER A 92 -5.72 5.13 8.61
C SER A 92 -4.34 5.10 7.94
N LEU A 93 -3.29 4.72 8.67
CA LEU A 93 -1.92 4.72 8.13
C LEU A 93 -1.51 3.40 7.46
N TYR A 94 -2.08 2.26 7.87
CA TYR A 94 -1.65 0.95 7.39
C TYR A 94 -2.80 0.08 6.87
N ILE A 95 -3.86 -0.16 7.64
CA ILE A 95 -4.89 -1.16 7.26
C ILE A 95 -5.66 -0.76 6.00
N GLN A 96 -6.30 0.41 6.00
CA GLN A 96 -7.09 0.84 4.83
C GLN A 96 -6.23 1.05 3.59
N PRO A 97 -5.03 1.68 3.69
CA PRO A 97 -4.10 1.73 2.56
C PRO A 97 -3.75 0.34 2.01
N LEU A 98 -3.43 -0.65 2.85
CA LEU A 98 -3.12 -2.01 2.39
C LEU A 98 -4.30 -2.69 1.71
N VAL A 99 -5.50 -2.60 2.29
CA VAL A 99 -6.72 -3.15 1.69
C VAL A 99 -6.95 -2.56 0.29
N ASN A 100 -6.83 -1.24 0.16
CA ASN A 100 -7.03 -0.55 -1.11
C ASN A 100 -5.99 -0.94 -2.16
N ILE A 101 -4.73 -1.03 -1.76
CA ILE A 101 -3.64 -1.45 -2.65
C ILE A 101 -3.88 -2.87 -3.14
N LEU A 102 -4.19 -3.80 -2.23
CA LEU A 102 -4.41 -5.19 -2.60
C LEU A 102 -5.66 -5.37 -3.46
N ALA A 103 -6.72 -4.60 -3.23
CA ALA A 103 -7.89 -4.57 -4.11
C ALA A 103 -7.52 -4.09 -5.53
N MET A 104 -6.68 -3.07 -5.67
CA MET A 104 -6.18 -2.60 -6.98
C MET A 104 -5.28 -3.64 -7.67
N GLN A 105 -4.50 -4.42 -6.90
CA GLN A 105 -3.64 -5.48 -7.44
C GLN A 105 -4.40 -6.77 -7.79
N ASN A 106 -5.67 -6.88 -7.41
CA ASN A 106 -6.49 -8.06 -7.60
C ASN A 106 -7.86 -7.70 -8.25
N PRO A 107 -7.86 -7.22 -9.50
CA PRO A 107 -9.10 -6.92 -10.20
C PRO A 107 -9.98 -8.17 -10.35
N SER A 108 -11.29 -8.01 -10.23
CA SER A 108 -12.27 -9.08 -10.43
C SER A 108 -12.93 -8.93 -11.79
N ASP A 109 -12.55 -9.77 -12.74
CA ASP A 109 -13.05 -9.76 -14.11
C ASP A 109 -13.09 -11.19 -14.70
N GLU A 110 -13.43 -11.30 -15.99
CA GLU A 110 -13.54 -12.59 -16.68
C GLU A 110 -12.22 -13.36 -16.75
N PHE A 111 -11.08 -12.68 -16.59
CA PHE A 111 -9.75 -13.29 -16.63
C PHE A 111 -9.29 -13.76 -15.24
N THR A 112 -9.82 -13.19 -14.15
CA THR A 112 -9.43 -13.53 -12.78
C THR A 112 -10.44 -14.41 -12.03
N VAL A 113 -11.58 -14.75 -12.65
CA VAL A 113 -12.67 -15.56 -12.03
C VAL A 113 -12.20 -16.90 -11.46
N ASN A 114 -11.16 -17.51 -12.04
CA ASN A 114 -10.58 -18.78 -11.60
C ASN A 114 -9.25 -18.62 -10.85
N ALA A 115 -8.86 -17.40 -10.47
CA ALA A 115 -7.63 -17.17 -9.74
C ALA A 115 -7.71 -17.83 -8.36
N THR A 116 -6.72 -18.67 -8.04
CA THR A 116 -6.67 -19.45 -6.79
C THR A 116 -5.79 -18.82 -5.72
N SER A 117 -5.08 -17.73 -6.05
CA SER A 117 -4.19 -17.03 -5.13
C SER A 117 -4.20 -15.53 -5.45
N PRO A 118 -4.30 -14.66 -4.43
CA PRO A 118 -4.22 -13.24 -4.64
C PRO A 118 -2.78 -12.79 -4.94
N ASN A 119 -2.65 -11.75 -5.75
CA ASN A 119 -1.42 -10.97 -5.89
C ASN A 119 -1.15 -10.19 -4.59
N GLY A 120 0.13 -10.10 -4.24
CA GLY A 120 0.65 -9.17 -3.25
C GLY A 120 0.73 -7.73 -3.77
N VAL A 121 1.45 -6.89 -3.02
CA VAL A 121 1.50 -5.44 -3.24
C VAL A 121 2.19 -5.04 -4.55
N PHE A 122 3.21 -5.79 -4.98
CA PHE A 122 4.12 -5.37 -6.04
C PHE A 122 3.81 -6.06 -7.37
N ASP A 123 3.46 -5.28 -8.39
CA ASP A 123 3.17 -5.78 -9.74
C ASP A 123 4.36 -6.55 -10.35
N THR A 124 5.58 -6.05 -10.17
CA THR A 124 6.79 -6.71 -10.70
C THR A 124 7.16 -8.01 -9.97
N SER A 125 6.51 -8.31 -8.84
CA SER A 125 6.78 -9.50 -8.03
C SER A 125 5.56 -9.85 -7.17
N SER A 126 4.48 -10.26 -7.81
CA SER A 126 3.18 -10.45 -7.15
C SER A 126 3.18 -11.52 -6.05
N GLY A 127 4.12 -12.47 -6.07
CA GLY A 127 4.29 -13.47 -5.02
C GLY A 127 5.05 -12.99 -3.78
N THR A 128 5.67 -11.80 -3.82
CA THR A 128 6.40 -11.25 -2.67
C THR A 128 5.42 -10.64 -1.65
N PRO A 129 5.34 -11.16 -0.41
CA PRO A 129 4.51 -10.55 0.61
C PRO A 129 5.12 -9.23 1.09
N LEU A 130 4.27 -8.28 1.46
CA LEU A 130 4.67 -7.17 2.31
C LEU A 130 4.59 -7.63 3.76
N GLN A 131 5.69 -7.48 4.50
CA GLN A 131 5.68 -7.69 5.94
C GLN A 131 5.26 -6.40 6.67
N LEU A 132 4.25 -6.50 7.53
CA LEU A 132 3.88 -5.46 8.48
C LEU A 132 4.29 -5.93 9.88
N LEU A 133 5.35 -5.34 10.41
CA LEU A 133 5.77 -5.53 11.80
C LEU A 133 4.98 -4.57 12.68
N VAL A 134 4.33 -5.10 13.71
CA VAL A 134 3.54 -4.29 14.66
C VAL A 134 4.24 -4.35 16.01
N ASP A 135 4.80 -3.23 16.44
CA ASP A 135 5.41 -3.09 17.76
C ASP A 135 4.38 -2.52 18.75
N MET A 136 3.96 -3.33 19.73
CA MET A 136 2.97 -2.94 20.73
C MET A 136 3.66 -2.21 21.89
N LYS A 137 3.42 -0.91 22.00
CA LYS A 137 4.04 -0.04 23.02
C LYS A 137 3.31 -0.01 24.35
N THR A 138 2.01 -0.32 24.32
CA THR A 138 1.20 -0.64 25.51
C THR A 138 1.31 -2.12 25.86
N ASP A 139 0.71 -2.55 26.98
CA ASP A 139 0.76 -3.97 27.39
C ASP A 139 0.31 -4.88 26.24
N GLY A 140 1.14 -5.87 25.90
CA GLY A 140 0.90 -6.73 24.74
C GLY A 140 -0.36 -7.60 24.89
N THR A 141 -0.70 -8.03 26.10
CA THR A 141 -1.90 -8.84 26.36
C THR A 141 -3.17 -8.01 26.15
N GLU A 142 -3.15 -6.75 26.58
CA GLU A 142 -4.24 -5.80 26.37
C GLU A 142 -4.34 -5.37 24.89
N THR A 143 -3.21 -5.14 24.24
CA THR A 143 -3.14 -4.52 22.91
C THR A 143 -3.42 -5.51 21.77
N LEU A 144 -2.95 -6.76 21.89
CA LEU A 144 -3.03 -7.77 20.83
C LEU A 144 -4.45 -8.02 20.31
N PRO A 145 -5.51 -8.15 21.15
CA PRO A 145 -6.88 -8.30 20.65
C PRO A 145 -7.33 -7.16 19.73
N PHE A 146 -6.91 -5.93 20.00
CA PHE A 146 -7.24 -4.78 19.16
C PHE A 146 -6.48 -4.82 17.84
N VAL A 147 -5.20 -5.23 17.86
CA VAL A 147 -4.40 -5.41 16.63
C VAL A 147 -5.02 -6.50 15.76
N LEU A 148 -5.36 -7.65 16.34
CA LEU A 148 -6.00 -8.75 15.61
C LEU A 148 -7.36 -8.35 15.02
N LYS A 149 -8.13 -7.51 15.74
CA LYS A 149 -9.37 -6.92 15.24
C LYS A 149 -9.13 -5.94 14.09
N ALA A 150 -8.12 -5.08 14.19
CA ALA A 150 -7.77 -4.14 13.13
C ALA A 150 -7.31 -4.86 11.84
N LEU A 151 -6.72 -6.04 11.95
CA LEU A 151 -6.31 -6.87 10.80
C LEU A 151 -7.47 -7.62 10.13
N GLU A 152 -8.68 -7.61 10.69
CA GLU A 152 -9.85 -8.33 10.15
C GLU A 152 -10.19 -8.03 8.69
N PRO A 153 -10.11 -6.77 8.18
CA PRO A 153 -10.38 -6.49 6.77
C PRO A 153 -9.45 -7.26 5.83
N LEU A 154 -8.16 -7.36 6.16
CA LEU A 154 -7.18 -8.13 5.39
C LEU A 154 -7.44 -9.64 5.51
N ARG A 155 -7.80 -10.11 6.70
CA ARG A 155 -8.13 -11.52 6.95
C ARG A 155 -9.37 -11.96 6.15
N LYS A 156 -10.45 -11.18 6.21
CA LYS A 156 -11.71 -11.47 5.48
C LYS A 156 -11.55 -11.44 3.96
N ALA A 157 -10.62 -10.64 3.46
CA ALA A 157 -10.28 -10.58 2.04
C ALA A 157 -9.25 -11.64 1.61
N ASN A 158 -8.85 -12.57 2.50
CA ASN A 158 -7.81 -13.58 2.27
C ASN A 158 -6.43 -12.99 1.88
N TYR A 159 -6.13 -11.79 2.34
CA TYR A 159 -4.85 -11.10 2.12
C TYR A 159 -3.85 -11.28 3.26
N LEU A 160 -4.30 -11.75 4.42
CA LEU A 160 -3.42 -12.09 5.54
C LEU A 160 -3.06 -13.59 5.47
N THR A 161 -1.81 -13.89 5.13
CA THR A 161 -1.35 -15.27 4.92
C THR A 161 -0.82 -15.93 6.19
N THR A 162 -0.07 -15.18 7.01
CA THR A 162 0.47 -15.65 8.28
C THR A 162 0.44 -14.55 9.33
N SER A 163 0.37 -14.97 10.60
CA SER A 163 0.63 -14.11 11.75
C SER A 163 1.42 -14.92 12.76
N SER A 164 2.58 -14.45 13.18
CA SER A 164 3.36 -15.04 14.28
C SER A 164 3.23 -14.15 15.50
N THR A 165 2.88 -14.74 16.63
CA THR A 165 2.92 -14.12 17.96
C THR A 165 4.21 -14.45 18.66
#